data_AF-A0A0G0UFY7-F1
#
_entry.id   AF-A0A0G0UFY7-F1
#
_cell.length_a   1.000
_cell.length_b   1.000
_cell.length_c   1.000
_cell.angle_alpha   90.00
_cell.angle_beta   90.00
_cell.angle_gamma   90.00
#
_symmetry.space_group_name_H-M   'P 1'
#
loop_
_entity.id
_entity.type
_entity.pdbx_description
1 polymer ?
#
loop_
_entity_poly.entity_id
_entity_poly.type
_entity_poly.pdbx_seq_one_letter_code
_entity_poly.pdbx_strand_id
1 'polypeptide(L)'
;MNRYQVYLDPQVVESTDDLARSLDISRSQIIRDVVSRVIREYKKILSMRNYVSSARNPILEMIGMGKTSQKHISENVDEIYLRD
;
A
#
# COMPACT_ATOMS: atom_id res chain seq x y z
N MET A 1 18.88 -20.63 -3.66
CA MET A 1 18.75 -19.66 -4.78
C MET A 1 17.99 -20.36 -5.90
N ASN A 2 16.84 -19.84 -6.31
CA ASN A 2 16.01 -20.49 -7.31
C ASN A 2 16.35 -19.94 -8.71
N ARG A 3 16.49 -20.84 -9.68
CA ARG A 3 16.72 -20.48 -11.08
C ARG A 3 15.38 -20.40 -11.80
N TYR A 4 15.15 -19.30 -12.50
CA TYR A 4 13.95 -19.07 -13.31
C TYR A 4 14.37 -18.86 -14.76
N GLN A 5 13.50 -19.30 -15.68
CA GLN A 5 13.62 -19.03 -17.11
C GLN A 5 12.49 -18.09 -17.49
N VAL A 6 12.81 -17.05 -18.26
CA VAL A 6 11.85 -16.06 -18.73
C VAL A 6 12.05 -15.84 -20.22
N TYR A 7 10.96 -15.67 -20.95
CA TYR A 7 11.00 -15.29 -22.35
C TYR A 7 11.00 -13.77 -22.46
N LEU A 8 11.96 -13.24 -23.20
CA LEU A 8 12.12 -11.82 -23.46
C LEU A 8 12.13 -11.58 -24.96
N ASP A 9 11.72 -10.39 -25.37
CA ASP A 9 11.89 -9.94 -26.74
C ASP A 9 13.39 -9.98 -27.14
N PRO A 10 13.74 -10.51 -28.32
CA PRO A 10 15.13 -10.55 -28.78
C PRO A 10 15.84 -9.20 -28.72
N GLN A 11 15.16 -8.10 -29.05
CA GLN A 11 15.74 -6.76 -29.03
C GLN A 11 16.13 -6.32 -27.61
N VAL A 12 15.34 -6.74 -26.61
CA VAL A 12 15.63 -6.46 -25.19
C VAL A 12 16.84 -7.26 -24.73
N VAL A 13 16.99 -8.50 -25.20
CA VAL A 13 18.17 -9.32 -24.89
C VAL A 13 19.42 -8.67 -25.46
N GLU A 14 19.42 -8.29 -26.73
CA GLU A 14 20.55 -7.60 -27.39
C GLU A 14 20.94 -6.31 -26.64
N SER A 15 19.95 -5.46 -26.34
CA SER A 15 20.18 -4.21 -25.60
C SER A 15 20.75 -4.47 -24.20
N THR A 16 20.30 -5.53 -23.53
CA THR A 16 20.81 -5.91 -22.20
C THR A 16 22.23 -6.46 -22.27
N ASP A 17 22.56 -7.23 -23.32
CA ASP A 17 23.89 -7.76 -23.56
C ASP A 17 24.90 -6.63 -23.81
N ASP A 18 24.54 -5.63 -24.62
CA ASP A 18 25.39 -4.48 -24.89
C ASP A 18 25.59 -3.61 -23.64
N LEU A 19 24.54 -3.43 -22.84
CA LEU A 19 24.65 -2.74 -21.55
C LEU A 19 25.55 -3.49 -20.57
N ALA A 20 25.43 -4.82 -20.51
CA ALA A 20 26.28 -5.68 -19.67
C ALA A 20 27.76 -5.54 -20.04
N ARG A 21 28.07 -5.52 -21.34
CA ARG A 21 29.43 -5.29 -21.83
C ARG A 21 29.94 -3.89 -21.50
N SER A 22 29.10 -2.87 -21.67
CA SER A 22 29.48 -1.47 -21.45
C SER A 22 29.76 -1.16 -19.98
N LEU A 23 29.06 -1.83 -19.07
CA LEU A 23 29.15 -1.61 -17.62
C LEU A 23 30.04 -2.64 -16.90
N ASP A 24 30.56 -3.64 -17.60
CA ASP A 24 31.31 -4.77 -17.03
C ASP A 24 30.58 -5.47 -15.87
N ILE A 25 29.28 -5.73 -16.07
CA ILE A 25 28.43 -6.42 -15.10
C ILE A 25 27.66 -7.57 -15.75
N SER A 26 27.23 -8.54 -14.95
CA SER A 26 26.47 -9.67 -15.49
C SER A 26 25.07 -9.27 -15.94
N ARG A 27 24.61 -9.86 -17.05
CA ARG A 27 23.23 -9.72 -17.55
C ARG A 27 22.18 -10.03 -16.49
N SER A 28 22.40 -11.10 -15.72
CA SER A 28 21.51 -11.51 -14.65
C SER A 28 21.43 -10.49 -13.51
N GLN A 29 22.51 -9.76 -13.25
CA GLN A 29 22.51 -8.67 -12.28
C GLN A 29 21.67 -7.50 -12.78
N ILE A 30 21.83 -7.07 -14.04
CA ILE A 30 21.00 -6.02 -14.65
C ILE A 30 19.51 -6.37 -14.54
N ILE A 31 19.14 -7.57 -14.99
CA ILE A 31 17.74 -8.03 -14.95
C ILE A 31 17.22 -8.02 -13.50
N ARG A 32 18.01 -8.51 -12.55
CA ARG A 32 17.63 -8.54 -11.13
C ARG A 32 17.43 -7.14 -10.57
N ASP A 33 18.28 -6.19 -10.92
CA ASP A 33 18.23 -4.82 -10.43
C ASP A 33 17.00 -4.08 -10.97
N VAL A 34 16.73 -4.23 -12.27
CA VAL A 34 15.53 -3.67 -12.92
C VAL A 34 14.27 -4.24 -12.28
N VAL A 35 14.14 -5.57 -12.19
CA VAL A 35 12.97 -6.23 -11.60
C VAL A 35 12.80 -5.80 -10.13
N SER A 36 13.89 -5.76 -9.36
CA SER A 36 13.84 -5.33 -7.96
C SER A 36 13.38 -3.88 -7.82
N ARG A 37 13.82 -2.99 -8.69
CA ARG A 37 13.42 -1.58 -8.69
C ARG A 37 11.94 -1.42 -9.03
N VAL A 38 11.47 -2.08 -10.09
CA VAL A 38 10.07 -2.06 -10.51
C VAL A 38 9.15 -2.62 -9.42
N ILE A 39 9.52 -3.73 -8.78
CA ILE A 39 8.75 -4.30 -7.66
C ILE A 39 8.67 -3.31 -6.49
N ARG A 40 9.75 -2.58 -6.17
CA ARG A 40 9.71 -1.56 -5.10
C ARG A 40 8.72 -0.45 -5.41
N GLU A 41 8.67 0.02 -6.65
CA GLU A 41 7.69 1.05 -7.04
C GLU A 41 6.25 0.52 -6.98
N TYR A 42 5.99 -0.71 -7.45
CA TYR A 42 4.67 -1.33 -7.27
C TYR A 42 4.27 -1.48 -5.80
N LYS A 43 5.21 -1.85 -4.92
CA LYS A 43 4.97 -1.92 -3.47
C LYS A 43 4.57 -0.56 -2.90
N LYS A 44 5.20 0.54 -3.32
CA LYS A 44 4.82 1.89 -2.90
C LYS A 44 3.38 2.22 -3.32
N ILE A 45 3.04 1.97 -4.59
CA ILE A 45 1.68 2.20 -5.10
C ILE A 45 0.64 1.39 -4.30
N LEU A 46 0.93 0.11 -4.04
CA LEU A 46 0.06 -0.75 -3.24
C LEU A 46 -0.07 -0.26 -1.79
N SER A 47 1.02 0.19 -1.17
CA SER A 47 0.98 0.74 0.19
C SER A 47 0.16 2.03 0.28
N MET A 48 0.23 2.91 -0.73
CA MET A 48 -0.60 4.11 -0.80
C MET A 48 -2.08 3.75 -0.97
N ARG A 49 -2.41 2.77 -1.82
CA ARG A 49 -3.79 2.27 -1.97
C ARG A 49 -4.34 1.72 -0.65
N ASN A 50 -3.54 0.93 0.07
CA ASN A 50 -3.94 0.36 1.36
C ASN A 50 -4.02 1.43 2.47
N TYR A 51 -3.18 2.48 2.41
CA TYR A 51 -3.27 3.61 3.32
C TYR A 51 -4.58 4.39 3.13
N VAL A 52 -5.01 4.61 1.88
CA VAL A 52 -6.29 5.27 1.58
C VAL A 52 -7.49 4.42 2.00
N SER A 53 -7.45 3.08 1.85
CA SER A 53 -8.55 2.23 2.31
C SER A 53 -8.56 1.99 3.83
N SER A 54 -7.41 2.14 4.50
CA SER A 54 -7.27 1.97 5.95
C SER A 54 -7.39 3.30 6.72
N ALA A 55 -7.64 4.42 6.04
CA ALA A 55 -8.05 5.67 6.65
C ALA A 55 -9.51 5.57 7.14
N ARG A 56 -9.77 4.66 8.08
CA ARG A 56 -10.87 4.79 9.03
C ARG A 56 -10.60 6.04 9.82
N ASN A 57 -11.09 7.15 9.30
CA ASN A 57 -10.93 8.45 9.90
C ASN A 57 -11.80 8.44 11.16
N PRO A 58 -11.21 8.45 12.37
CA PRO A 58 -11.95 8.27 13.62
C PRO A 58 -13.05 9.32 13.79
N ILE A 59 -12.82 10.51 13.21
CA ILE A 59 -13.77 11.62 13.18
C ILE A 59 -15.02 11.27 12.33
N LEU A 60 -14.86 10.62 11.18
CA LEU A 60 -15.99 10.18 10.35
C LEU A 60 -16.79 9.06 11.02
N GLU A 61 -16.14 8.15 11.75
CA GLU A 61 -16.81 7.13 12.55
C GLU A 61 -17.59 7.74 13.74
N MET A 62 -17.04 8.78 14.39
CA MET A 62 -17.74 9.54 15.43
C MET A 62 -18.97 10.32 14.91
N ILE A 63 -18.89 10.92 13.71
CA ILE A 63 -20.04 11.62 13.10
C ILE A 63 -21.15 10.61 12.74
N GLY A 64 -20.80 9.39 12.33
CA GLY A 64 -21.74 8.30 12.10
C GLY A 64 -22.40 7.77 13.38
N MET A 65 -21.63 7.64 14.47
CA MET A 65 -22.15 7.27 15.79
C MET A 65 -23.12 8.31 16.37
N GLY A 66 -22.93 9.60 16.09
CA GLY A 66 -23.85 10.66 16.54
C GLY A 66 -25.26 10.61 15.92
N LYS A 67 -25.45 9.86 14.81
CA LYS A 67 -26.76 9.74 14.14
C LYS A 67 -27.56 8.51 14.55
N THR A 68 -26.94 7.54 15.22
CA THR A 68 -27.61 6.29 15.58
C THR A 68 -27.50 6.06 17.07
N SER A 69 -28.59 6.36 17.78
CA SER A 69 -28.84 5.99 19.18
C SER A 69 -28.18 6.83 20.27
N GLN A 70 -28.68 8.06 20.48
CA GLN A 70 -28.93 8.54 21.85
C GLN A 70 -30.25 9.31 21.90
N LYS A 71 -31.30 8.56 22.23
CA LYS A 71 -32.60 9.04 22.67
C LYS A 71 -32.38 9.82 23.98
N HIS A 72 -32.50 11.15 23.93
CA HIS A 72 -32.80 12.05 25.06
C HIS A 72 -32.04 11.81 26.38
N ILE A 73 -30.71 11.63 26.36
CA ILE A 73 -29.91 11.60 27.61
C ILE A 73 -29.79 13.02 28.21
N SER A 74 -29.83 14.06 27.36
CA SER A 74 -29.74 15.46 27.80
C SER A 74 -31.00 16.02 28.45
N GLU A 75 -32.14 15.31 28.36
CA GLU A 75 -33.42 15.79 28.90
C GLU A 75 -33.69 15.28 30.34
N ASN A 76 -32.95 14.26 30.80
CA ASN A 76 -33.17 13.63 32.12
C ASN A 76 -31.96 13.80 33.06
N VAL A 77 -31.21 14.89 32.94
CA VAL A 77 -30.06 15.16 33.83
C VAL A 77 -30.53 15.31 35.29
N ASP A 78 -31.72 15.87 35.50
CA ASP A 78 -32.28 16.08 36.83
C ASP A 78 -32.66 14.76 37.55
N GLU A 79 -33.00 13.70 36.82
CA GLU A 79 -33.36 12.39 37.43
C GLU A 79 -32.14 11.61 37.94
N ILE A 80 -30.93 11.93 37.45
CA ILE A 80 -29.69 11.20 37.77
C ILE A 80 -29.10 11.68 39.11
N TYR A 81 -29.32 12.93 39.50
CA TYR A 81 -28.74 13.52 40.72
C TYR A 81 -29.72 13.62 41.91
N LEU A 82 -30.98 13.21 41.75
CA LEU A 82 -31.99 13.23 42.83
C LEU A 82 -32.19 11.86 43.51
N ARG A 83 -31.34 10.87 43.20
CA ARG A 83 -31.25 9.61 43.94
C ARG A 83 -29.89 9.49 44.64
N ASP A 84 -29.69 10.33 45.64
CA ASP A 84 -28.86 10.06 46.82
C ASP A 84 -29.39 10.87 48.00
#